data_AF-A0A7Y2JCC6-F1
#
_entry.id   AF-A0A7Y2JCC6-F1
#
_cell.length_a   1.000
_cell.length_b   1.000
_cell.length_c   1.000
_cell.angle_alpha   90.00
_cell.angle_beta   90.00
_cell.angle_gamma   90.00
#
_symmetry.space_group_name_H-M   'P 1'
#
loop_
_entity.id
_entity.type
_entity.pdbx_description
1 polymer ?
#
loop_
_entity_poly.entity_id
_entity_poly.type
_entity_poly.pdbx_seq_one_letter_code
_entity_poly.pdbx_strand_id
1 'polypeptide(L)' 'MNILMATNAFYPHVGGVARSVQGFTAEFRRGGHRVLVVAPIFEGIPGKEADVVRVP' A
#
# COMPACT_ATOMS: atom_id res chain seq x y z
N MET A 1 -16.23 -2.56 -3.55
CA MET A 1 -15.95 -3.69 -2.61
C MET A 1 -14.87 -3.28 -1.61
N ASN A 2 -14.69 -4.03 -0.53
CA ASN A 2 -13.55 -3.87 0.38
C ASN A 2 -12.42 -4.81 -0.06
N ILE A 3 -11.21 -4.28 -0.25
CA ILE A 3 -10.02 -5.00 -0.71
C ILE A 3 -8.91 -4.76 0.31
N LEU A 4 -8.24 -5.83 0.75
CA LEU A 4 -7.04 -5.76 1.58
C LEU A 4 -5.86 -6.29 0.77
N MET A 5 -4.78 -5.51 0.71
CA MET A 5 -3.53 -5.90 0.08
C MET A 5 -2.44 -5.98 1.14
N ALA A 6 -1.91 -7.17 1.41
CA ALA A 6 -0.77 -7.37 2.29
C ALA A 6 0.51 -7.52 1.45
N THR A 7 1.59 -6.84 1.84
CA THR A 7 2.88 -6.92 1.16
C THR A 7 4.03 -6.88 2.16
N ASN A 8 5.12 -7.56 1.84
CA ASN A 8 6.38 -7.47 2.58
C ASN A 8 7.30 -6.36 2.06
N ALA A 9 6.93 -5.71 0.95
CA ALA A 9 7.70 -4.63 0.34
C ALA A 9 6.77 -3.53 -0.15
N PHE A 10 7.00 -2.31 0.36
CA PHE A 10 6.25 -1.12 0.01
C PHE A 10 7.13 0.13 0.19
N TYR A 11 6.58 1.31 -0.10
CA TYR A 11 7.29 2.58 0.08
C TYR A 11 7.88 2.69 1.51
N PRO A 12 9.12 3.18 1.70
CA PRO A 12 10.00 3.82 0.71
C PRO A 12 10.81 2.88 -0.19
N HIS A 13 10.79 1.56 0.06
CA HIS A 13 11.49 0.63 -0.82
C HIS A 13 10.78 0.51 -2.17
N VAL A 14 11.46 0.96 -3.23
CA VAL A 14 10.94 0.92 -4.59
C VAL A 14 11.45 -0.33 -5.31
N GLY A 15 10.52 -1.17 -5.76
CA GLY A 15 10.78 -2.37 -6.55
C GLY A 15 9.53 -2.79 -7.32
N GLY A 16 9.61 -3.91 -8.07
CA GLY A 16 8.48 -4.40 -8.87
C GLY A 16 7.22 -4.62 -8.04
N VAL A 17 7.36 -5.27 -6.87
CA VAL A 17 6.23 -5.53 -5.94
C VAL A 17 5.61 -4.22 -5.43
N ALA A 18 6.41 -3.29 -4.92
CA ALA A 18 5.91 -2.01 -4.40
C ALA A 18 5.17 -1.21 -5.47
N ARG A 19 5.67 -1.19 -6.72
CA ARG A 19 5.02 -0.55 -7.86
C ARG A 19 3.68 -1.21 -8.21
N SER A 20 3.62 -2.53 -8.20
CA SER A 20 2.37 -3.27 -8.43
C SER A 20 1.32 -2.96 -7.36
N VAL A 21 1.70 -2.98 -6.08
CA VAL A 21 0.76 -2.68 -4.98
C VAL A 21 0.23 -1.25 -5.11
N GLN A 22 1.11 -0.27 -5.39
CA GLN A 22 0.68 1.12 -5.60
C GLN A 22 -0.25 1.26 -6.81
N GLY A 23 0.10 0.65 -7.95
CA GLY A 23 -0.70 0.71 -9.17
C GLY A 23 -2.08 0.08 -9.00
N PHE A 24 -2.15 -1.14 -8.47
CA PHE A 24 -3.42 -1.81 -8.20
C PHE A 24 -4.27 -1.07 -7.17
N THR A 25 -3.66 -0.54 -6.11
CA THR A 25 -4.37 0.27 -5.12
C THR A 25 -5.01 1.49 -5.78
N ALA A 26 -4.28 2.21 -6.63
CA ALA A 26 -4.79 3.38 -7.34
C ALA A 26 -5.94 2.99 -8.29
N GLU A 27 -5.78 1.93 -9.08
CA GLU A 27 -6.79 1.49 -10.04
C GLU A 27 -8.07 0.96 -9.38
N PHE A 28 -7.94 0.17 -8.31
CA PHE A 28 -9.11 -0.28 -7.55
C PHE A 28 -9.83 0.88 -6.86
N ARG A 29 -9.11 1.86 -6.31
CA ARG A 29 -9.74 3.06 -5.75
C ARG A 29 -10.46 3.86 -6.84
N ARG A 30 -9.86 4.02 -8.01
CA ARG A 30 -10.48 4.66 -9.18
C ARG A 30 -11.75 3.95 -9.63
N GLY A 31 -11.81 2.62 -9.50
CA GLY A 31 -13.01 1.81 -9.73
C GLY A 31 -14.08 1.90 -8.62
N GLY A 32 -13.89 2.73 -7.59
CA GLY A 32 -14.85 2.88 -6.48
C GLY A 32 -14.72 1.82 -5.38
N HIS A 33 -13.61 1.08 -5.33
CA HIS A 33 -13.34 0.12 -4.25
C HIS A 33 -12.65 0.81 -3.06
N ARG A 34 -12.93 0.33 -1.84
CA ARG A 34 -12.18 0.70 -0.64
C ARG A 34 -11.00 -0.24 -0.52
N VAL A 35 -9.78 0.29 -0.47
CA VAL A 35 -8.55 -0.51 -0.47
C VAL A 35 -7.68 -0.13 0.72
N LEU A 36 -7.37 -1.13 1.56
CA LEU A 36 -6.44 -1.02 2.68
C LEU A 36 -5.15 -1.75 2.32
N VAL A 37 -4.00 -1.09 2.48
CA VAL A 37 -2.69 -1.70 2.32
C VAL A 37 -2.11 -2.01 3.69
N VAL A 38 -1.66 -3.25 3.91
CA VAL A 38 -0.89 -3.64 5.11
C VAL A 38 0.55 -3.87 4.67
N ALA A 39 1.48 -3.09 5.23
CA ALA A 39 2.88 -3.11 4.86
C ALA A 39 3.78 -3.02 6.11
N PRO A 40 5.02 -3.52 6.06
CA PRO A 40 5.94 -3.40 7.20
C PRO A 40 6.37 -1.96 7.46
N ILE A 41 6.82 -1.72 8.69
CA ILE A 41 7.52 -0.50 9.11
C ILE A 41 8.91 -0.49 8.47
N PHE A 42 9.31 0.65 7.92
CA PHE A 42 10.66 0.91 7.42
C PHE A 42 11.14 2.29 7.89
N GLU A 43 12.45 2.50 7.91
CA GLU A 43 13.01 3.83 8.11
C GLU A 43 12.64 4.75 6.92
N GLY A 44 12.28 6.01 7.20
CA GLY A 44 11.92 6.98 6.16
C GLY A 44 10.47 6.87 5.64
N ILE A 45 9.58 6.16 6.33
CA ILE A 45 8.14 6.17 6.02
C ILE A 45 7.57 7.60 6.15
N PRO A 46 6.69 8.02 5.22
CA PRO A 46 6.04 9.31 5.29
C PRO A 46 5.04 9.35 6.45
N GLY A 47 4.91 10.50 7.13
CA GLY A 47 4.08 10.61 8.34
C GLY A 47 2.57 10.47 8.12
N LYS A 48 2.07 10.55 6.87
CA LYS A 48 0.67 10.30 6.53
C LYS A 48 0.56 9.48 5.25
N GLU A 49 -0.16 8.38 5.33
CA GLU A 49 -0.49 7.51 4.19
C GLU A 49 -1.98 7.18 4.21
N ALA A 50 -2.65 7.36 3.08
CA ALA A 50 -4.09 7.10 2.97
C ALA A 50 -4.36 5.59 2.86
N ASP A 51 -5.09 5.07 3.85
CA ASP A 51 -5.44 3.65 4.02
C ASP A 51 -4.23 2.70 3.90
N VAL A 52 -3.14 3.04 4.59
CA VAL A 52 -1.98 2.16 4.78
C VAL A 52 -1.80 1.91 6.27
N VAL A 53 -1.77 0.65 6.67
CA VAL A 53 -1.46 0.19 8.02
C VAL A 53 -0.05 -0.37 8.02
N ARG A 54 0.78 0.15 8.94
CA ARG A 54 2.15 -0.30 9.14
C ARG A 54 2.22 -1.34 10.25
N VAL A 55 2.92 -2.45 10.00
CA VAL A 55 3.11 -3.55 10.97
C VAL A 55 4.60 -3.77 11.27
N PRO A 56 4.98 -4.17 12.50
CA PRO A 56 6.37 -4.51 12.85
C PRO A 56 6.94 -5.65 12.01
#